data_AF-A0A7X4BPM7-F1
#
_entry.id   AF-A0A7X4BPM7-F1
#
_cell.length_a   1.000
_cell.length_b   1.000
_cell.length_c   1.000
_cell.angle_alpha   90.00
_cell.angle_beta   90.00
_cell.angle_gamma   90.00
#
_symmetry.space_group_name_H-M   'P 1'
#
loop_
_entity.id
_entity.type
_entity.pdbx_description
1 polymer ?
#
loop_
_entity_poly.entity_id
_entity_poly.type
_entity_poly.pdbx_seq_one_letter_code
_entity_poly.pdbx_strand_id
1 'polypeptide(L)'
;MNQARLPTKAQLEDKIIEVLLKNRLKNGRDAYMSGPNIGRKIGTYRQPYNTRASDPLSRIHYDILRRLKNEGRVEHSERIGWRLTETEYNGLTLNE
;
A
#
# COMPACT_ATOMS: atom_id res chain seq x y z
N MET A 1 -21.05 18.66 12.60
CA MET A 1 -19.97 17.69 12.90
C MET A 1 -19.52 17.09 11.56
N ASN A 2 -18.27 17.31 11.15
CA ASN A 2 -17.73 16.78 9.89
C ASN A 2 -17.63 15.25 10.01
N GLN A 3 -18.55 14.53 9.38
CA GLN A 3 -18.33 13.10 9.10
C GLN A 3 -17.15 13.04 8.13
N ALA A 4 -15.96 12.67 8.62
CA ALA A 4 -14.83 12.40 7.75
C ALA A 4 -15.24 11.29 6.77
N ARG A 5 -15.40 11.62 5.49
CA ARG A 5 -15.70 10.64 4.44
C ARG A 5 -14.57 9.62 4.42
N LEU A 6 -14.92 8.33 4.42
CA LEU A 6 -13.95 7.26 4.27
C LEU A 6 -13.16 7.46 2.95
N PRO A 7 -11.85 7.19 2.93
CA PRO A 7 -11.06 7.27 1.72
C PRO A 7 -11.62 6.33 0.64
N THR A 8 -11.64 6.81 -0.60
CA THR A 8 -12.04 6.00 -1.75
C THR A 8 -10.97 4.95 -2.06
N LYS A 9 -11.33 3.92 -2.83
CA LYS A 9 -10.38 2.91 -3.29
C LYS A 9 -9.20 3.52 -4.07
N ALA A 10 -9.46 4.53 -4.90
CA ALA A 10 -8.42 5.25 -5.64
C ALA A 10 -7.46 5.98 -4.69
N GLN A 11 -7.98 6.68 -3.67
CA GLN A 11 -7.15 7.34 -2.67
C GLN A 11 -6.28 6.35 -1.86
N LEU A 12 -6.80 5.15 -1.60
CA LEU A 12 -6.02 4.10 -0.93
C LEU A 12 -4.95 3.51 -1.86
N GLU A 13 -5.24 3.40 -3.16
CA GLU A 13 -4.29 2.98 -4.18
C GLU A 13 -3.11 3.95 -4.27
N ASP A 14 -3.39 5.25 -4.40
CA ASP A 14 -2.36 6.31 -4.43
C ASP A 14 -1.49 6.26 -3.17
N LYS A 15 -2.09 6.11 -1.99
CA LYS A 15 -1.36 5.98 -0.72
C LYS A 15 -0.49 4.73 -0.66
N ILE A 16 -0.92 3.61 -1.24
CA ILE A 16 -0.10 2.39 -1.30
C ILE A 16 1.13 2.63 -2.16
N ILE A 17 0.95 3.22 -3.35
CA ILE A 17 2.04 3.56 -4.26
C ILE A 17 3.03 4.52 -3.60
N GLU A 18 2.53 5.58 -2.95
CA GLU A 18 3.34 6.54 -2.20
C GLU A 18 4.16 5.86 -1.09
N VAL A 19 3.55 4.95 -0.32
CA VAL A 19 4.23 4.21 0.75
C VAL A 19 5.35 3.33 0.19
N LEU A 20 5.10 2.64 -0.92
CA LEU A 20 6.10 1.78 -1.55
C LEU A 20 7.22 2.58 -2.21
N LEU A 21 6.90 3.72 -2.84
CA LEU A 21 7.87 4.66 -3.40
C LEU A 21 8.81 5.18 -2.31
N LYS A 22 8.26 5.73 -1.22
CA LYS A 22 9.04 6.23 -0.08
C LYS A 22 9.93 5.15 0.53
N ASN A 23 9.45 3.90 0.60
CA ASN A 23 10.24 2.77 1.08
C ASN A 23 11.47 2.52 0.20
N ARG A 24 11.27 2.54 -1.11
CA ARG A 24 12.30 2.27 -2.10
C ARG A 24 13.32 3.41 -2.20
N LEU A 25 12.86 4.66 -2.12
CA LEU A 25 13.74 5.83 -2.02
C LEU A 25 14.62 5.80 -0.76
N LYS A 26 14.06 5.36 0.38
CA LYS A 26 14.79 5.34 1.65
C LYS A 26 15.75 4.16 1.79
N ASN A 27 15.33 2.97 1.38
CA ASN A 27 16.02 1.71 1.69
C ASN A 27 16.69 1.07 0.46
N GLY A 28 16.60 1.72 -0.70
CA GLY A 28 17.20 1.25 -1.95
C GLY A 28 16.24 0.49 -2.87
N ARG A 29 16.74 0.19 -4.07
CA ARG A 29 15.99 -0.32 -5.22
C ARG A 29 15.19 -1.61 -4.95
N ASP A 30 15.72 -2.48 -4.10
CA ASP A 30 15.12 -3.78 -3.79
C ASP A 30 14.37 -3.80 -2.45
N ALA A 31 13.95 -2.62 -1.96
CA ALA A 31 13.25 -2.53 -0.69
C ALA A 31 11.78 -2.97 -0.80
N TYR A 32 11.50 -4.15 -0.24
CA TYR A 32 10.16 -4.67 -0.05
C TYR A 32 9.53 -4.15 1.26
N MET A 33 8.19 -4.17 1.30
CA MET A 33 7.41 -3.88 2.50
C MET A 33 6.33 -4.94 2.70
N SER A 34 6.19 -5.43 3.93
CA SER A 34 5.13 -6.39 4.26
C SER A 34 3.75 -5.76 4.16
N GLY A 35 2.77 -6.55 3.70
CA GLY A 35 1.36 -6.14 3.62
C GLY A 35 0.81 -5.52 4.91
N PRO A 36 1.10 -6.09 6.10
CA PRO A 36 0.70 -5.49 7.36
C PRO A 36 1.28 -4.11 7.61
N ASN A 37 2.54 -3.86 7.26
CA ASN A 37 3.17 -2.54 7.42
C ASN A 37 2.58 -1.51 6.46
N ILE A 38 2.29 -1.89 5.21
CA ILE A 38 1.58 -1.05 4.25
C ILE A 38 0.21 -0.67 4.82
N GLY A 39 -0.57 -1.67 5.24
CA GLY A 39 -1.90 -1.44 5.80
C GLY A 39 -1.89 -0.57 7.05
N ARG A 40 -0.88 -0.69 7.94
CA ARG A 40 -0.72 0.20 9.10
C ARG A 40 -0.44 1.64 8.69
N LYS A 41 0.42 1.85 7.68
CA LYS A 41 0.77 3.19 7.19
C LYS A 41 -0.41 3.91 6.54
N ILE A 42 -1.29 3.18 5.85
CA ILE A 42 -2.45 3.77 5.17
C ILE A 42 -3.75 3.71 6.00
N GLY A 43 -3.71 3.17 7.22
CA GLY A 43 -4.86 3.09 8.12
C GLY A 43 -5.89 2.00 7.77
N THR A 44 -5.49 0.94 7.07
CA THR A 44 -6.37 -0.18 6.66
C THR A 44 -6.01 -1.51 7.34
N TYR A 45 -4.98 -1.54 8.20
CA TYR A 45 -4.64 -2.70 9.02
C TYR A 45 -5.17 -2.52 10.44
N ARG A 46 -5.91 -3.53 10.92
CA ARG A 46 -6.52 -3.56 12.23
C ARG A 46 -5.48 -3.35 13.35
N GLN A 47 -5.76 -2.44 14.28
CA GLN A 47 -4.96 -2.30 15.49
C GLN A 47 -5.31 -3.44 16.47
N PRO A 48 -4.33 -4.11 17.11
CA PRO A 48 -4.55 -5.31 17.91
C PRO A 48 -5.48 -5.11 19.12
N TYR A 49 -5.63 -3.87 19.62
CA TYR A 49 -6.47 -3.55 20.78
C TYR A 49 -7.96 -3.31 20.44
N ASN A 50 -8.38 -3.40 19.17
CA ASN A 50 -9.79 -3.23 18.79
C ASN A 50 -10.35 -4.50 18.11
N THR A 51 -10.66 -5.48 18.94
CA THR A 51 -11.18 -6.81 18.54
C THR A 51 -12.66 -6.82 18.15
N ARG A 52 -13.39 -5.70 18.27
CA ARG A 52 -14.84 -5.62 17.97
C ARG A 52 -15.25 -4.79 16.75
N ALA A 53 -14.32 -4.09 16.09
CA ALA A 53 -14.68 -3.25 14.95
C ALA A 53 -14.75 -4.05 13.64
N SER A 54 -15.96 -4.17 13.06
CA SER A 54 -16.19 -4.39 11.63
C SER A 54 -15.74 -3.13 10.87
N ASP A 55 -14.43 -2.87 10.84
CA ASP A 55 -13.89 -1.73 10.10
C ASP A 55 -14.03 -2.02 8.60
N PRO A 56 -14.84 -1.24 7.85
CA PRO A 56 -15.07 -1.46 6.42
C PRO A 56 -13.79 -1.37 5.58
N LEU A 57 -12.72 -0.78 6.12
CA LEU A 57 -11.42 -0.66 5.44
C LEU A 57 -10.43 -1.75 5.87
N SER A 58 -10.79 -2.62 6.81
CA SER A 58 -9.88 -3.66 7.27
C SER A 58 -9.46 -4.56 6.11
N ARG A 59 -8.15 -4.69 5.90
CA ARG A 59 -7.55 -5.58 4.89
C ARG A 59 -7.81 -5.22 3.42
N ILE A 60 -8.54 -4.14 3.12
CA ILE A 60 -8.82 -3.69 1.74
C ILE A 60 -7.53 -3.45 0.93
N HIS A 61 -6.42 -3.11 1.61
CA HIS A 61 -5.12 -2.96 0.97
C HIS A 61 -4.64 -4.23 0.26
N TYR A 62 -4.98 -5.42 0.75
CA TYR A 62 -4.60 -6.66 0.06
C TYR A 62 -5.32 -6.82 -1.27
N ASP A 63 -6.58 -6.38 -1.38
CA ASP A 63 -7.32 -6.40 -2.63
C ASP A 63 -6.76 -5.41 -3.64
N ILE A 64 -6.37 -4.22 -3.15
CA ILE A 64 -5.72 -3.20 -3.97
C ILE A 64 -4.34 -3.68 -4.42
N LEU A 65 -3.52 -4.23 -3.52
CA LEU A 65 -2.19 -4.78 -3.86
C LEU A 65 -2.28 -5.91 -4.89
N ARG A 66 -3.26 -6.81 -4.77
CA ARG A 66 -3.51 -7.86 -5.77
C ARG A 66 -3.87 -7.27 -7.13
N ARG A 67 -4.72 -6.25 -7.16
CA ARG A 67 -5.08 -5.55 -8.40
C ARG A 67 -3.86 -4.87 -9.03
N LEU A 68 -3.12 -4.07 -8.26
CA LEU A 68 -1.90 -3.39 -8.71
C LEU A 68 -0.85 -4.38 -9.24
N LYS A 69 -0.78 -5.59 -8.66
CA LYS A 69 0.10 -6.65 -9.16
C LYS A 69 -0.35 -7.16 -10.52
N ASN A 70 -1.66 -7.39 -10.70
CA ASN A 70 -2.22 -7.80 -11.99
C ASN A 70 -2.04 -6.71 -13.06
N GLU A 71 -1.98 -5.44 -12.66
CA GLU A 71 -1.68 -4.29 -13.54
C GLU A 71 -0.18 -4.10 -13.79
N GLY A 72 0.71 -4.91 -13.17
CA GLY A 72 2.16 -4.82 -13.37
C GLY A 72 2.83 -3.63 -12.65
N ARG A 73 2.11 -2.94 -11.77
CA ARG A 73 2.60 -1.76 -11.02
C ARG A 73 3.39 -2.13 -9.77
N VAL A 74 3.04 -3.26 -9.15
CA VAL A 74 3.74 -3.82 -7.99
C VAL A 74 4.09 -5.29 -8.20
N GLU A 75 5.10 -5.77 -7.50
CA GLU A 75 5.44 -7.18 -7.42
C GLU A 75 5.37 -7.68 -5.97
N HIS A 76 5.14 -8.99 -5.83
CA HIS A 76 4.98 -9.65 -4.54
C HIS A 76 5.94 -10.82 -4.42
N SER A 77 6.72 -10.83 -3.35
CA SER A 77 7.48 -11.97 -2.86
C SER A 77 6.81 -12.49 -1.60
N GLU A 78 6.42 -13.77 -1.59
CA GLU A 78 5.77 -14.39 -0.42
C GLU A 78 6.63 -14.32 0.84
N ARG A 79 7.96 -14.29 0.68
CA ARG A 79 8.92 -14.24 1.78
C ARG A 79 9.18 -12.83 2.31
N ILE A 80 9.06 -11.80 1.47
CA ILE A 80 9.58 -10.45 1.78
C ILE A 80 8.47 -9.39 1.78
N GLY A 81 7.48 -9.50 0.90
CA GLY A 81 6.35 -8.59 0.80
C GLY A 81 6.20 -7.97 -0.58
N TRP A 82 5.85 -6.69 -0.62
CA TRP A 82 5.46 -5.96 -1.82
C TRP A 82 6.44 -4.82 -2.13
N ARG A 83 6.68 -4.56 -3.41
CA ARG A 83 7.41 -3.35 -3.86
C ARG A 83 6.84 -2.86 -5.19
N LEU A 84 7.13 -1.60 -5.54
CA LEU A 84 6.90 -1.11 -6.91
C LEU A 84 7.78 -1.89 -7.88
N THR A 85 7.24 -2.20 -9.05
CA THR A 85 8.07 -2.73 -10.15
C THR A 85 9.09 -1.68 -10.59
N GLU A 86 10.12 -2.13 -11.30
CA GLU A 86 11.14 -1.23 -11.85
C GLU A 86 10.53 -0.16 -12.76
N THR A 87 9.63 -0.57 -13.64
CA THR A 87 8.94 0.31 -14.57
C THR A 87 8.13 1.38 -13.86
N GLU A 88 7.32 0.99 -12.86
CA GLU A 88 6.50 1.93 -12.10
C GLU A 88 7.37 2.90 -11.29
N TYR A 89 8.42 2.40 -10.63
CA TYR A 89 9.34 3.24 -9.86
C TYR A 89 10.01 4.30 -10.73
N ASN A 90 10.59 3.90 -11.87
CA ASN A 90 11.26 4.83 -12.77
C ASN A 90 10.27 5.84 -13.38
N GLY A 91 9.05 5.39 -13.72
CA GLY A 91 8.00 6.27 -14.20
C GLY A 91 7.56 7.32 -13.17
N LEU A 92 7.66 7.02 -11.88
CA LEU A 92 7.32 7.96 -10.81
C LEU A 92 8.47 8.91 -10.46
N THR A 93 9.73 8.47 -10.57
CA THR A 93 10.90 9.31 -10.21
C THR A 93 11.46 10.15 -11.35
N LEU A 94 11.20 9.78 -12.61
CA LEU A 94 11.66 10.55 -13.78
C LEU A 94 10.69 11.69 -14.17
N ASN A 95 9.50 11.69 -13.58
CA ASN A 95 8.48 12.72 -13.79
C ASN A 95 8.47 13.78 -12.65
N GLU A 96 9.42 13.73 -11.72
CA GLU A 96 9.73 14.77 -10.72
C GLU A 96 10.91 15.62 -11.19
#